data_AF-A0A3S4D3F2-F1
#
_entry.id   AF-A0A3S4D3F2-F1
#
_cell.length_a   1.000
_cell.length_b   1.000
_cell.length_c   1.000
_cell.angle_alpha   90.00
_cell.angle_beta   90.00
_cell.angle_gamma   90.00
#
_symmetry.space_group_name_H-M   'P 1'
#
loop_
_entity.id
_entity.type
_entity.pdbx_description
1 polymer ?
#
loop_
_entity_poly.entity_id
_entity_poly.type
_entity_poly.pdbx_seq_one_letter_code
_entity_poly.pdbx_strand_id
1 'polypeptide(L)'
;MLRGFVLTLALLAGTGAAMANCYEGLGCDDSAYFSKPQLRQLSCQSLWEVRNMIYQQNGYCFQSDRARKVFSNAGCWINDQGAVKLNVYERKNVATIAEVEKSRGCN
;
A
#
# COMPACT_ATOMS: atom_id res chain seq x y z
N MET A 1 54.62 -0.45 16.27
CA MET A 1 53.97 0.75 15.70
C MET A 1 53.17 0.30 14.47
N LEU A 2 51.92 0.77 14.36
CA LEU A 2 50.76 0.09 13.78
C LEU A 2 50.71 0.18 12.23
N ARG A 3 50.54 -0.95 11.53
CA ARG A 3 50.17 -0.98 10.10
C ARG A 3 48.64 -0.95 10.01
N GLY A 4 48.07 0.22 9.69
CA GLY A 4 46.63 0.42 9.57
C GLY A 4 46.08 -0.16 8.28
N PHE A 5 45.14 -1.09 8.39
CA PHE A 5 44.29 -1.54 7.28
C PHE A 5 43.23 -0.47 7.01
N VAL A 6 43.17 0.02 5.77
CA VAL A 6 42.07 0.87 5.30
C VAL A 6 40.92 -0.04 4.90
N LEU A 7 39.87 -0.10 5.73
CA LEU A 7 38.59 -0.71 5.36
C LEU A 7 37.75 0.31 4.60
N THR A 8 37.67 0.14 3.27
CA THR A 8 36.67 0.83 2.44
C THR A 8 35.29 0.26 2.73
N LEU A 9 34.44 1.06 3.37
CA LEU A 9 33.03 0.77 3.60
C LEU A 9 32.26 0.99 2.29
N ALA A 10 31.81 -0.08 1.63
CA ALA A 10 30.93 0.02 0.48
C ALA A 10 29.51 0.38 0.94
N LEU A 11 29.06 1.59 0.62
CA LEU A 11 27.67 2.02 0.79
C LEU A 11 26.80 1.32 -0.27
N LEU A 12 26.06 0.30 0.14
CA LEU A 12 24.95 -0.25 -0.64
C LEU A 12 23.81 0.78 -0.61
N ALA A 13 23.73 1.62 -1.64
CA ALA A 13 22.55 2.43 -1.89
C ALA A 13 21.41 1.50 -2.28
N GLY A 14 20.51 1.22 -1.33
CA GLY A 14 19.25 0.55 -1.62
C GLY A 14 18.50 1.35 -2.69
N THR A 15 18.17 0.69 -3.80
CA THR A 15 17.33 1.25 -4.86
C THR A 15 15.92 1.43 -4.33
N GLY A 16 15.66 2.59 -3.70
CA GLY A 16 14.32 2.98 -3.29
C GLY A 16 13.48 3.26 -4.52
N ALA A 17 12.75 2.25 -4.99
CA ALA A 17 11.53 2.52 -5.75
C ALA A 17 10.62 3.34 -4.84
N ALA A 18 10.05 4.42 -5.38
CA ALA A 18 9.01 5.18 -4.70
C ALA A 18 7.97 4.22 -4.11
N MET A 19 7.55 4.49 -2.88
CA MET A 19 6.85 3.59 -1.95
C MET A 19 5.61 2.90 -2.56
N ALA A 20 5.81 1.85 -3.34
CA ALA A 20 4.80 0.86 -3.65
C ALA A 20 4.70 -0.11 -2.46
N ASN A 21 3.49 -0.47 -2.04
CA ASN A 21 3.30 -1.36 -0.92
C ASN A 21 3.29 -2.78 -1.46
N CYS A 22 4.44 -3.43 -1.33
CA CYS A 22 4.61 -4.84 -1.63
C CYS A 22 4.26 -5.68 -0.40
N TYR A 23 3.20 -6.48 -0.52
CA TYR A 23 2.79 -7.40 0.53
C TYR A 23 3.30 -8.79 0.23
N GLU A 24 3.83 -9.47 1.24
CA GLU A 24 4.18 -10.88 1.13
C GLU A 24 2.95 -11.69 0.72
N GLY A 25 3.08 -12.44 -0.37
CA GLY A 25 2.01 -13.28 -0.91
C GLY A 25 0.99 -12.58 -1.82
N LEU A 26 0.83 -11.24 -1.81
CA LEU A 26 -0.05 -10.56 -2.77
C LEU A 26 0.71 -9.90 -3.93
N GLY A 27 1.95 -9.47 -3.68
CA GLY A 27 2.73 -8.65 -4.60
C GLY A 27 2.59 -7.15 -4.31
N CYS A 28 3.10 -6.32 -5.22
CA CYS A 28 3.04 -4.86 -5.13
C CYS A 28 1.75 -4.34 -5.77
N ASP A 29 1.09 -3.42 -5.10
CA ASP A 29 -0.22 -2.89 -5.48
C ASP A 29 -0.23 -2.13 -6.82
N ASP A 30 0.92 -1.60 -7.21
CA ASP A 30 1.15 -0.78 -8.39
C ASP A 30 1.56 -1.55 -9.66
N SER A 31 1.94 -2.82 -9.52
CA SER A 31 2.60 -3.59 -10.58
C SER A 31 2.17 -5.07 -10.65
N ALA A 32 1.40 -5.56 -9.68
CA ALA A 32 0.84 -6.90 -9.67
C ALA A 32 -0.68 -6.87 -9.45
N TYR A 33 -1.38 -7.87 -9.99
CA TYR A 33 -2.81 -8.07 -9.73
C TYR A 33 -3.00 -9.01 -8.53
N PHE A 34 -3.80 -8.57 -7.57
CA PHE A 34 -4.15 -9.38 -6.41
C PHE A 34 -5.15 -10.48 -6.79
N SER A 35 -4.89 -11.71 -6.34
CA SER A 35 -5.80 -12.82 -6.56
C SER A 35 -6.86 -12.91 -5.47
N LYS A 36 -8.10 -13.23 -5.86
CA LYS A 36 -9.20 -13.44 -4.89
C LYS A 36 -8.90 -14.53 -3.86
N PRO A 37 -8.29 -15.69 -4.22
CA PRO A 37 -7.97 -16.73 -3.23
C PRO A 37 -7.05 -16.22 -2.11
N GLN A 38 -6.03 -15.43 -2.45
CA GLN A 38 -5.12 -14.84 -1.45
C GLN A 38 -5.82 -13.77 -0.61
N LEU A 39 -6.59 -12.88 -1.24
CA LEU A 39 -7.38 -11.87 -0.52
C LEU A 39 -8.38 -12.47 0.47
N ARG A 40 -8.96 -13.63 0.16
CA ARG A 40 -9.87 -14.34 1.09
C ARG A 40 -9.18 -14.83 2.36
N GLN A 41 -7.86 -14.97 2.38
CA GLN A 41 -7.09 -15.34 3.58
C GLN A 41 -6.94 -14.18 4.57
N LEU A 42 -7.12 -12.94 4.13
CA LEU A 42 -6.97 -11.76 4.97
C LEU A 42 -8.15 -11.58 5.93
N SER A 43 -7.98 -10.82 7.01
CA SER A 43 -9.13 -10.38 7.83
C SER A 43 -9.93 -9.29 7.11
N CYS A 44 -11.18 -9.03 7.52
CA CYS A 44 -11.95 -7.88 7.00
C CYS A 44 -11.22 -6.55 7.23
N GLN A 45 -10.57 -6.41 8.38
CA GLN A 45 -9.78 -5.22 8.70
C GLN A 45 -8.58 -5.09 7.76
N SER A 46 -7.85 -6.18 7.52
CA SER A 46 -6.71 -6.19 6.60
C SER A 46 -7.11 -5.90 5.15
N LEU A 47 -8.26 -6.39 4.69
CA LEU A 47 -8.79 -6.05 3.37
C LEU A 47 -9.07 -4.54 3.25
N TRP A 48 -9.74 -3.97 4.26
CA TRP A 48 -10.00 -2.54 4.32
C TRP A 48 -8.68 -1.76 4.37
N GLU A 49 -7.68 -2.21 5.14
CA GLU A 49 -6.38 -1.55 5.24
C GLU A 49 -5.63 -1.54 3.92
N VAL A 50 -5.49 -2.71 3.27
CA VAL A 50 -4.82 -2.84 1.97
C VAL A 50 -5.47 -1.95 0.92
N ARG A 51 -6.81 -1.92 0.85
CA ARG A 51 -7.53 -1.05 -0.10
C ARG A 51 -7.27 0.43 0.19
N ASN A 52 -7.36 0.86 1.45
CA ASN A 52 -7.20 2.27 1.81
C ASN A 52 -5.75 2.73 1.69
N MET A 53 -4.79 1.83 1.89
CA MET A 53 -3.38 2.14 1.70
C MET A 53 -3.06 2.55 0.25
N ILE A 54 -3.69 1.91 -0.74
CA ILE A 54 -3.59 2.32 -2.16
C ILE A 54 -4.03 3.79 -2.33
N TYR A 55 -5.11 4.21 -1.68
CA TYR A 55 -5.56 5.61 -1.72
C TYR A 55 -4.60 6.56 -0.99
N GLN A 56 -4.07 6.13 0.16
CA GLN A 56 -3.10 6.92 0.93
C GLN A 56 -1.86 7.26 0.10
N GLN A 57 -1.30 6.27 -0.59
CA GLN A 57 -0.09 6.43 -1.42
C GLN A 57 -0.34 7.36 -2.61
N ASN A 58 -1.57 7.39 -3.10
CA ASN A 58 -1.99 8.24 -4.22
C ASN A 58 -2.54 9.60 -3.77
N GLY A 59 -2.28 10.00 -2.52
CA GLY A 59 -2.49 11.37 -2.03
C GLY A 59 -3.84 11.65 -1.39
N TYR A 60 -4.64 10.62 -1.09
CA TYR A 60 -5.96 10.80 -0.47
C TYR A 60 -5.86 11.30 0.98
N CYS A 61 -6.64 12.33 1.28
CA CYS A 61 -6.84 12.89 2.62
C CYS A 61 -8.07 12.24 3.27
N PHE A 62 -7.84 11.33 4.22
CA PHE A 62 -8.92 10.65 4.91
C PHE A 62 -9.72 11.59 5.80
N GLN A 63 -11.05 11.54 5.67
CA GLN A 63 -11.96 12.40 6.42
C GLN A 63 -12.62 11.68 7.60
N SER A 64 -12.80 10.36 7.52
CA SER A 64 -13.46 9.60 8.59
C SER A 64 -12.55 9.40 9.80
N ASP A 65 -13.12 9.40 11.00
CA ASP A 65 -12.36 9.18 12.24
C ASP A 65 -11.71 7.80 12.29
N ARG A 66 -12.39 6.77 11.74
CA ARG A 66 -11.81 5.42 11.63
C ARG A 66 -10.53 5.45 10.80
N ALA A 67 -10.56 6.09 9.63
CA ALA A 67 -9.41 6.13 8.73
C ALA A 67 -8.28 7.00 9.29
N ARG A 68 -8.58 8.16 9.86
CA ARG A 68 -7.58 9.07 10.46
C ARG A 68 -6.86 8.49 11.68
N LYS A 69 -7.41 7.45 12.31
CA LYS A 69 -6.75 6.70 13.40
C LYS A 69 -5.70 5.69 12.88
N VAL A 70 -5.82 5.26 11.63
CA VAL A 70 -4.98 4.22 11.02
C VAL A 70 -4.00 4.83 10.02
N PHE A 71 -4.45 5.82 9.26
CA PHE A 71 -3.70 6.44 8.17
C PHE A 71 -3.37 7.90 8.48
N SER A 72 -2.19 8.32 8.04
CA SER A 72 -1.71 9.69 8.24
C SER A 72 -2.12 10.59 7.08
N ASN A 73 -2.79 11.69 7.38
CA ASN A 73 -3.01 12.76 6.40
C ASN A 73 -1.77 13.64 6.18
N ALA A 74 -0.62 13.31 6.76
CA ALA A 74 0.60 14.07 6.53
C ALA A 74 0.98 14.03 5.04
N GLY A 75 1.00 15.20 4.40
CA GLY A 75 1.38 15.32 2.99
C GLY A 75 0.37 14.77 1.99
N CYS A 76 -0.90 14.56 2.37
CA CYS A 76 -1.97 14.28 1.40
C CYS A 76 -2.41 15.57 0.68
N TRP A 77 -3.06 15.47 -0.49
CA TRP A 77 -3.52 16.64 -1.27
C TRP A 77 -4.86 16.45 -2.01
N ILE A 78 -5.52 15.30 -1.88
CA ILE A 78 -6.78 15.00 -2.55
C ILE A 78 -7.86 14.71 -1.51
N ASN A 79 -8.88 15.56 -1.41
CA ASN A 79 -9.98 15.37 -0.45
C ASN A 79 -11.13 14.51 -1.00
N ASP A 80 -11.24 14.37 -2.33
CA ASP A 80 -12.24 13.53 -2.97
C ASP A 80 -11.59 12.20 -3.40
N GLN A 81 -12.04 11.09 -2.81
CA GLN A 81 -11.53 9.76 -3.13
C GLN A 81 -11.70 9.42 -4.62
N GLY A 82 -12.78 9.92 -5.26
CA GLY A 82 -13.05 9.71 -6.68
C GLY A 82 -12.09 10.46 -7.61
N ALA A 83 -11.42 11.51 -7.10
CA ALA A 83 -10.42 12.27 -7.83
C ALA A 83 -9.01 11.67 -7.73
N VAL A 84 -8.81 10.63 -6.90
CA VAL A 84 -7.52 9.95 -6.74
C VAL A 84 -7.17 9.20 -8.02
N LYS A 85 -6.04 9.56 -8.63
CA LYS A 85 -5.55 8.94 -9.86
C LYS A 85 -4.81 7.65 -9.53
N LEU A 86 -5.49 6.53 -9.73
CA LEU A 86 -4.92 5.19 -9.61
C LEU A 86 -4.46 4.68 -10.98
N ASN A 87 -3.37 3.92 -11.01
CA ASN A 87 -2.88 3.22 -12.18
C ASN A 87 -3.77 2.00 -12.53
N VAL A 88 -3.42 1.26 -13.59
CA VAL A 88 -4.25 0.12 -14.05
C VAL A 88 -4.32 -1.04 -13.04
N TYR A 89 -3.22 -1.34 -12.35
CA TYR A 89 -3.12 -2.41 -11.35
C TYR A 89 -3.89 -2.02 -10.09
N GLU A 90 -3.66 -0.82 -9.57
CA GLU A 90 -4.31 -0.29 -8.38
C GLU A 90 -5.84 -0.25 -8.52
N ARG A 91 -6.36 0.26 -9.66
CA ARG A 91 -7.81 0.25 -9.93
C ARG A 91 -8.38 -1.17 -9.91
N LYS A 92 -7.68 -2.12 -10.51
CA LYS A 92 -8.10 -3.53 -10.54
C LYS A 92 -8.03 -4.16 -9.15
N ASN A 93 -7.00 -3.83 -8.37
CA ASN A 93 -6.80 -4.33 -7.01
C ASN A 93 -7.87 -3.80 -6.06
N VAL A 94 -8.15 -2.50 -6.08
CA VAL A 94 -9.26 -1.88 -5.30
C VAL A 94 -10.60 -2.56 -5.62
N ALA A 95 -10.92 -2.75 -6.90
CA ALA A 95 -12.16 -3.42 -7.31
C ALA A 95 -12.22 -4.88 -6.84
N THR A 96 -11.10 -5.60 -6.92
CA THR A 96 -11.03 -7.01 -6.52
C THR A 96 -11.15 -7.17 -5.00
N ILE A 97 -10.51 -6.28 -4.23
CA ILE A 97 -10.64 -6.23 -2.77
C ILE A 97 -12.08 -5.92 -2.38
N ALA A 98 -12.70 -4.90 -2.98
CA ALA A 98 -14.08 -4.51 -2.70
C ALA A 98 -15.08 -5.65 -3.00
N GLU A 99 -14.84 -6.43 -4.06
CA GLU A 99 -15.63 -7.63 -4.33
C GLU A 99 -15.49 -8.69 -3.24
N VAL A 100 -14.25 -8.94 -2.77
CA VAL A 100 -13.99 -9.90 -1.68
C VAL A 100 -14.62 -9.42 -0.36
N GLU A 101 -14.47 -8.14 0.00
CA GLU A 101 -15.12 -7.53 1.15
C GLU A 101 -16.64 -7.74 1.11
N LYS A 102 -17.27 -7.41 -0.03
CA LYS A 102 -18.71 -7.61 -0.24
C LYS A 102 -19.11 -9.08 -0.10
N SER A 103 -18.35 -10.00 -0.69
CA SER A 103 -18.64 -11.43 -0.62
C SER A 103 -18.55 -12.01 0.80
N ARG A 104 -17.87 -11.31 1.71
CA ARG A 104 -17.66 -11.70 3.11
C ARG A 104 -18.47 -10.89 4.11
N GLY A 105 -19.26 -9.91 3.66
CA GLY A 105 -20.00 -9.01 4.54
C GLY A 105 -19.11 -8.09 5.38
N CYS A 106 -17.91 -7.76 4.89
CA CYS A 106 -17.06 -6.75 5.52
C CYS A 106 -17.61 -5.34 5.20
N ASN A 107 -17.84 -4.51 6.22
CA ASN A 107 -18.32 -3.12 6.10
C ASN A 107 -17.28 -2.10 6.60
#